data_AF-A0A8X6IGV8-F1
#
_entry.id   AF-A0A8X6IGV8-F1
#
_cell.length_a   1.000
_cell.length_b   1.000
_cell.length_c   1.000
_cell.angle_alpha   90.00
_cell.angle_beta   90.00
_cell.angle_gamma   90.00
#
_symmetry.space_group_name_H-M   'P 1'
#
loop_
_entity.id
_entity.type
_entity.pdbx_description
1 polymer ?
#
loop_
_entity_poly.entity_id
_entity_poly.type
_entity_poly.pdbx_seq_one_letter_code
_entity_poly.pdbx_strand_id
1 'polypeptide(L)' 'PFSEVEKRQKYRSKIWGQTCCSEDIILEECLLPDMKEGEFIFWKNMGAYIRGTTSNFTLVPYPANQYVFIENP' A
#
# COMPACT_ATOMS: atom_id res chain seq x y z
N PRO A 1 3.76 18.97 -2.86
CA PRO A 1 3.23 17.91 -1.96
C PRO A 1 4.18 16.70 -1.86
N PHE A 2 4.43 15.99 -2.96
CA PHE A 2 5.40 14.87 -2.98
C PHE A 2 6.83 15.31 -2.61
N SER A 3 7.22 16.51 -3.05
CA SER A 3 8.51 17.13 -2.73
C SER A 3 8.78 17.33 -1.23
N GLU A 4 7.72 17.47 -0.42
CA GLU A 4 7.88 17.66 1.04
C GLU A 4 8.01 16.33 1.78
N VAL A 5 7.42 15.26 1.25
CA VAL A 5 7.57 13.90 1.78
C VAL A 5 9.01 13.41 1.60
N GLU A 6 9.62 13.72 0.45
CA GLU A 6 11.00 13.30 0.13
C GLU A 6 12.07 13.90 1.05
N LYS A 7 11.81 15.07 1.62
CA LYS A 7 12.73 15.77 2.54
C LYS A 7 12.70 15.24 3.97
N ARG A 8 11.69 14.42 4.33
CA ARG A 8 11.53 13.93 5.70
C ARG A 8 12.61 12.91 6.03
N GLN A 9 12.97 12.85 7.31
CA GLN A 9 13.83 11.79 7.84
C GLN A 9 13.26 10.43 7.45
N LYS A 10 14.13 9.53 6.97
CA LYS A 10 13.73 8.18 6.61
C LYS A 10 14.12 7.21 7.71
N TYR A 11 13.30 6.19 7.88
CA TYR A 11 13.50 5.10 8.82
C TYR A 11 13.54 3.78 8.07
N ARG A 12 14.38 2.87 8.55
CA ARG A 12 14.32 1.46 8.14
C ARG A 12 13.02 0.88 8.69
N SER A 13 12.21 0.36 7.79
CA SER A 13 10.85 -0.08 8.08
C SER A 13 10.57 -1.44 7.45
N LYS A 14 9.60 -2.14 8.05
CA LYS A 14 9.00 -3.36 7.54
C LYS A 14 7.50 -3.09 7.34
N ILE A 15 6.96 -3.44 6.18
CA ILE A 15 5.53 -3.24 5.87
C ILE A 15 4.81 -4.58 5.96
N TRP A 16 3.80 -4.61 6.80
CA TRP A 16 2.92 -5.74 7.03
C TRP A 16 1.60 -5.53 6.28
N GLY A 17 0.99 -6.62 5.86
CA GLY A 17 -0.39 -6.63 5.40
C GLY A 17 -1.36 -6.51 6.56
N GLN A 18 -2.64 -6.66 6.25
CA GLN A 18 -3.73 -6.41 7.19
C GLN A 18 -4.19 -7.65 7.96
N THR A 19 -3.61 -8.82 7.67
CA THR A 19 -3.93 -10.05 8.39
C THR A 19 -3.10 -10.14 9.68
N CYS A 20 -3.51 -11.03 10.60
CA CYS A 20 -2.74 -11.31 11.82
C CYS A 20 -1.68 -12.42 11.61
N CYS A 21 -1.40 -12.82 10.37
CA CYS A 21 -0.45 -13.88 10.07
C CYS A 21 0.98 -13.33 10.03
N SER A 22 1.93 -14.08 10.59
CA SER A 22 3.35 -13.73 10.57
C SER A 22 3.96 -13.67 9.17
N GLU A 23 3.33 -14.34 8.22
CA GLU A 23 3.74 -14.46 6.83
C GLU A 23 3.20 -13.31 5.97
N ASP A 24 2.28 -12.49 6.49
CA ASP A 24 1.69 -11.37 5.76
C ASP A 24 2.59 -10.14 5.79
N ILE A 25 3.79 -10.33 5.24
CA ILE A 25 4.81 -9.30 5.09
C ILE A 25 4.83 -8.87 3.62
N ILE A 26 4.55 -7.60 3.37
CA ILE A 26 4.58 -7.02 2.02
C ILE A 26 6.01 -6.66 1.63
N LEU A 27 6.76 -6.04 2.56
CA LEU A 27 8.17 -5.67 2.37
C LEU A 27 8.93 -5.89 3.68
N GLU A 28 9.90 -6.80 3.65
CA GLU A 28 10.75 -7.14 4.80
C GLU A 28 11.65 -5.97 5.22
N GLU A 29 12.15 -5.21 4.24
CA GLU A 29 13.02 -4.06 4.45
C GLU A 29 12.74 -2.97 3.41
N CYS A 30 12.45 -1.77 3.89
CA CYS A 30 12.32 -0.58 3.06
C CYS A 30 12.72 0.68 3.84
N LEU A 31 12.90 1.80 3.13
CA LEU A 31 13.04 3.11 3.75
C LEU A 31 11.73 3.88 3.55
N LEU A 32 11.04 4.17 4.65
CA LEU A 32 9.88 5.05 4.64
C LEU A 32 10.26 6.41 5.25
N PRO A 33 9.70 7.52 4.74
CA PRO A 33 9.80 8.80 5.43
C PRO A 33 9.09 8.72 6.78
N ASP A 34 9.29 9.73 7.63
CA ASP A 34 8.49 9.95 8.84
C ASP A 34 7.01 10.13 8.46
N MET A 35 6.28 9.01 8.45
CA MET A 35 4.87 8.92 8.04
C MET A 35 3.97 9.59 9.07
N LYS A 36 2.93 10.27 8.58
CA LYS A 36 1.91 10.92 9.41
C LYS A 36 0.56 10.23 9.24
N GLU A 37 -0.28 10.35 10.27
CA GLU A 37 -1.65 9.83 10.22
C GLU A 37 -2.42 10.42 9.03
N GLY A 38 -3.18 9.56 8.34
CA GLY A 38 -3.91 9.92 7.13
C GLY A 38 -3.10 9.89 5.83
N GLU A 39 -1.79 9.63 5.89
CA GLU A 39 -0.99 9.41 4.69
C GLU A 39 -1.15 7.99 4.13
N PHE A 40 -1.03 7.87 2.81
CA PHE A 40 -1.21 6.60 2.10
C PHE A 40 0.11 6.06 1.58
N ILE A 41 0.26 4.74 1.65
CA ILE A 41 1.23 3.98 0.87
C ILE A 41 0.46 3.33 -0.28
N PHE A 42 0.95 3.47 -1.51
CA PHE A 42 0.28 2.94 -2.69
C PHE A 42 1.24 2.12 -3.54
N TRP A 43 0.74 1.02 -4.10
CA TRP A 43 1.47 0.16 -5.02
C TRP A 43 0.96 0.39 -6.44
N LYS A 44 1.89 0.66 -7.36
CA LYS A 44 1.58 0.82 -8.79
C LYS A 44 1.47 -0.55 -9.46
N ASN A 45 0.83 -0.59 -10.62
CA ASN A 45 0.75 -1.78 -11.49
C ASN A 45 0.01 -2.99 -10.86
N MET A 46 -0.90 -2.73 -9.91
CA MET A 46 -1.70 -3.75 -9.21
C MET A 46 -2.96 -4.19 -9.97
N GLY A 47 -3.11 -3.80 -11.25
CA GLY A 47 -4.34 -4.00 -12.03
C GLY A 47 -4.49 -5.38 -12.68
N ALA A 48 -3.38 -6.06 -12.99
CA ALA A 48 -3.42 -7.37 -13.64
C ALA A 48 -3.34 -8.50 -12.61
N TYR A 49 -4.16 -9.53 -12.77
CA TYR A 49 -4.19 -10.78 -11.99
C TYR A 49 -4.52 -10.67 -10.49
N ILE A 50 -4.24 -9.57 -9.81
CA ILE A 50 -4.39 -9.44 -8.36
C ILE A 50 -5.81 -9.76 -7.91
N ARG A 51 -6.82 -9.15 -8.52
CA ARG A 51 -8.21 -9.43 -8.14
C ARG A 51 -8.63 -10.89 -8.38
N GLY A 52 -8.04 -11.56 -9.37
CA GLY A 52 -8.30 -12.96 -9.65
C GLY A 52 -7.59 -13.94 -8.70
N THR A 53 -6.49 -13.52 -8.08
CA THR A 53 -5.67 -14.34 -7.18
C THR A 53 -5.86 -14.01 -5.70
N THR A 54 -6.53 -12.90 -5.38
CA THR A 54 -6.85 -12.54 -3.99
C THR A 54 -7.83 -13.52 -3.35
N SER A 55 -7.77 -13.65 -2.02
CA SER A 55 -8.73 -14.42 -1.22
C SER A 55 -9.15 -13.63 0.02
N ASN A 56 -10.24 -14.05 0.67
CA ASN A 56 -10.66 -13.53 1.98
C ASN A 56 -9.96 -14.27 3.14
N PHE A 57 -8.68 -14.60 2.96
CA PHE A 57 -7.88 -15.25 3.99
C PHE A 57 -7.92 -14.44 5.29
N THR A 58 -8.08 -15.11 6.43
CA THR A 58 -8.32 -14.48 7.76
C THR A 58 -9.50 -13.51 7.82
N LEU A 59 -10.52 -13.69 6.99
CA LEU A 59 -11.74 -12.87 6.95
C LEU A 59 -11.50 -11.41 6.56
N VAL A 60 -10.36 -11.12 5.93
CA VAL A 60 -10.08 -9.82 5.34
C VAL A 60 -10.95 -9.62 4.09
N PRO A 61 -11.77 -8.55 4.00
CA PRO A 61 -12.60 -8.29 2.82
C PRO A 61 -11.77 -7.79 1.64
N TYR A 62 -12.27 -8.02 0.42
CA TYR A 62 -11.68 -7.41 -0.77
C TYR A 62 -11.76 -5.88 -0.71
N PRO A 63 -10.71 -5.17 -1.17
CA PRO A 63 -10.76 -3.72 -1.27
C PRO A 63 -11.84 -3.27 -2.28
N ALA A 64 -12.42 -2.10 -2.02
CA ALA A 64 -13.33 -1.46 -2.95
C ALA A 64 -12.60 -1.08 -4.25
N ASN A 65 -13.26 -1.29 -5.39
CA ASN A 65 -12.76 -0.80 -6.68
C ASN A 65 -13.37 0.57 -6.96
N GLN A 66 -12.56 1.53 -7.37
CA GLN A 66 -13.01 2.84 -7.85
C GLN A 66 -12.41 3.10 -9.22
N TYR A 67 -13.23 3.62 -10.13
CA TYR A 67 -12.81 4.03 -11.47
C TYR A 67 -12.80 5.55 -11.52
N VAL A 68 -11.64 6.13 -11.83
CA VAL A 68 -11.48 7.57 -11.95
C VAL A 68 -11.25 7.89 -13.42
N PHE A 69 -12.17 8.64 -14.00
CA PHE A 69 -12.03 9.20 -15.34
C PHE A 69 -11.46 10.60 -15.21
N ILE A 70 -10.31 10.84 -15.84
CA ILE A 70 -9.68 12.16 -15.86
C ILE A 70 -9.95 12.75 -17.23
N GLU A 71 -10.77 13.81 -17.27
CA GLU A 71 -10.98 14.58 -18.49
C GLU A 71 -9.76 15.49 -18.71
N ASN A 72 -9.14 15.40 -19.88
CA ASN A 72 -7.95 16.16 -20.29
C ASN A 72 -6.70 15.91 -19.39
N PRO A 73 -5.93 14.84 -19.64
CA PRO A 73 -4.73 14.51 -18.88
C PRO A 73 -3.58 15.51 -19.06
#